data_AF-A0A932SL80-F1
#
_entry.id   AF-A0A932SL80-F1
#
_cell.length_a   1.000
_cell.length_b   1.000
_cell.length_c   1.000
_cell.angle_alpha   90.00
_cell.angle_beta   90.00
_cell.angle_gamma   90.00
#
_symmetry.space_group_name_H-M   'P 1'
#
loop_
_entity.id
_entity.type
_entity.pdbx_description
1 polymer ?
#
loop_
_entity_poly.entity_id
_entity_poly.type
_entity_poly.pdbx_seq_one_letter_code
_entity_poly.pdbx_strand_id
1 'polypeptide(L)'
;MGKNKNTHTWQNHPVPQANNGPKVVGITHTEEQYFSGPIPPASELAKYEQACSGAANRIIAMAEKQEAHRHTLESTVISSNVKNERLGMHYAFMLTGVLMIFGAIMILTGKETAGYFALFTPVVFQGGNYLYHKKRERKVSQPSKDESQK
;
A
#
# COMPACT_ATOMS: atom_id res chain seq x y z
N MET A 1 68.33 -19.33 -29.96
CA MET A 1 68.45 -19.59 -28.50
C MET A 1 67.24 -18.98 -27.81
N GLY A 2 66.50 -19.62 -26.89
CA GLY A 2 66.72 -20.87 -26.19
C GLY A 2 65.38 -21.45 -25.70
N LYS A 3 65.34 -22.79 -25.63
CA LYS A 3 64.28 -23.56 -24.99
C LYS A 3 64.55 -23.54 -23.49
N ASN A 4 63.54 -23.23 -22.68
CA ASN A 4 63.56 -23.56 -21.25
C ASN A 4 62.35 -24.44 -20.94
N LYS A 5 62.63 -25.67 -20.51
CA LYS A 5 61.66 -26.65 -20.02
C LYS A 5 61.93 -26.83 -18.53
N ASN A 6 61.12 -26.22 -17.69
CA ASN A 6 61.16 -26.46 -16.25
C ASN A 6 60.00 -27.39 -15.87
N THR A 7 60.33 -28.66 -15.67
CA THR A 7 59.45 -29.70 -15.13
C THR A 7 59.40 -29.57 -13.61
N HIS A 8 58.25 -29.18 -13.06
CA HIS A 8 58.02 -29.21 -11.61
C HIS A 8 57.54 -30.61 -11.20
N THR A 9 58.37 -31.34 -10.44
CA THR A 9 58.03 -32.61 -9.79
C THR A 9 57.34 -32.34 -8.45
N TRP A 10 56.08 -32.77 -8.29
CA TRP A 10 55.37 -32.71 -7.01
C TRP A 10 55.88 -33.82 -6.08
N GLN A 11 56.59 -33.43 -5.02
CA GLN A 11 57.07 -34.35 -3.99
C GLN A 11 55.97 -34.51 -2.93
N ASN A 12 55.46 -35.74 -2.73
CA ASN A 12 54.38 -36.03 -1.80
C ASN A 12 54.80 -35.73 -0.35
N HIS A 13 54.23 -34.70 0.26
CA HIS A 13 54.28 -34.52 1.72
C HIS A 13 53.22 -35.42 2.37
N PRO A 14 53.55 -36.20 3.43
CA PRO A 14 52.55 -36.97 4.16
C PRO A 14 51.54 -36.02 4.81
N VAL A 15 50.25 -36.27 4.57
CA VAL A 15 49.12 -35.58 5.18
C VAL A 15 49.19 -35.74 6.71
N PRO A 16 49.08 -34.67 7.52
CA PRO A 16 49.01 -34.80 8.96
C PRO A 16 47.78 -35.64 9.34
N GLN A 17 48.00 -36.76 10.04
CA GLN A 17 46.88 -37.59 10.51
C GLN A 17 46.03 -36.83 11.52
N ALA A 18 44.72 -36.81 11.28
CA ALA A 18 43.75 -36.15 12.13
C ALA A 18 43.72 -36.75 13.54
N ASN A 19 44.05 -35.94 14.54
CA ASN A 19 43.86 -36.26 15.95
C ASN A 19 42.34 -36.35 16.25
N ASN A 20 41.86 -37.57 16.50
CA ASN A 20 40.47 -37.88 16.88
C ASN A 20 40.23 -37.72 18.40
N GLY A 21 40.53 -36.54 18.95
CA GLY A 21 40.04 -36.15 20.27
C GLY A 21 38.52 -35.84 20.23
N PRO A 22 37.77 -36.01 21.33
CA PRO A 22 36.35 -35.66 21.36
C PRO A 22 36.20 -34.16 21.04
N LYS A 23 35.60 -33.87 19.87
CA LYS A 23 35.23 -32.51 19.49
C LYS A 23 34.10 -32.06 20.40
N VAL A 24 34.40 -31.20 21.36
CA VAL A 24 33.37 -30.48 22.13
C VAL A 24 32.73 -29.49 21.17
N VAL A 25 31.63 -29.91 20.54
CA VAL A 25 30.82 -29.03 19.70
C VAL A 25 30.05 -28.11 20.64
N GLY A 26 30.57 -26.90 20.85
CA GLY A 26 29.81 -25.84 21.51
C GLY A 26 28.64 -25.43 20.61
N ILE A 27 27.42 -25.67 21.06
CA ILE A 27 26.23 -25.15 20.39
C ILE A 27 26.12 -23.67 20.77
N THR A 28 26.57 -22.78 19.91
CA THR A 28 26.32 -21.33 20.05
C THR A 28 24.88 -21.07 19.62
N HIS A 29 24.00 -20.85 20.60
CA HIS A 29 22.61 -20.46 20.35
C HIS A 29 22.57 -18.94 20.08
N THR A 30 22.39 -18.56 18.82
CA THR A 30 22.16 -17.16 18.43
C THR A 30 20.65 -16.94 18.33
N GLU A 31 20.05 -16.27 19.32
CA GLU A 31 18.66 -15.83 19.24
C GLU A 31 18.56 -14.53 18.44
N GLU A 32 18.10 -14.61 17.20
CA GLU A 32 17.68 -13.45 16.42
C GLU A 32 16.19 -13.19 16.69
N GLN A 33 15.87 -12.11 17.42
CA GLN A 33 14.49 -11.68 17.62
C GLN A 33 14.13 -10.65 16.55
N TYR A 34 13.21 -11.01 15.66
CA TYR A 34 12.63 -10.10 14.67
C TYR A 34 11.33 -9.53 15.21
N PHE A 35 11.27 -8.21 15.33
CA PHE A 35 10.05 -7.51 15.70
C PHE A 35 9.71 -6.44 14.65
N SER A 36 8.43 -6.37 14.30
CA SER A 36 7.89 -5.36 13.40
C SER A 36 6.64 -4.75 14.01
N GLY A 37 6.74 -3.48 14.38
CA GLY A 37 5.65 -2.73 14.97
C GLY A 37 6.14 -1.37 15.46
N PRO A 38 5.21 -0.42 15.71
CA PRO A 38 5.57 0.93 16.15
C PRO A 38 6.08 0.97 17.60
N ILE A 39 5.84 -0.08 18.40
CA ILE A 39 6.24 -0.19 19.81
C ILE A 39 7.00 -1.50 20.00
N PRO A 40 8.25 -1.50 20.54
CA PRO A 40 9.02 -2.71 20.76
C PRO A 40 8.34 -3.64 21.78
N PRO A 41 8.70 -4.94 21.81
CA PRO A 41 8.17 -5.89 22.78
C PRO A 41 8.34 -5.40 24.22
N ALA A 42 7.41 -5.75 25.11
CA ALA A 42 7.42 -5.28 26.51
C ALA A 42 8.75 -5.59 27.24
N SER A 43 9.35 -6.75 26.95
CA SER A 43 10.65 -7.16 27.51
C SER A 43 11.81 -6.28 27.05
N GLU A 44 11.75 -5.72 25.84
CA GLU A 44 12.76 -4.82 25.27
C GLU A 44 12.51 -3.37 25.70
N LEU A 45 11.24 -2.96 25.75
CA LEU A 45 10.83 -1.66 26.31
C LEU A 45 11.31 -1.48 27.76
N ALA A 46 11.24 -2.54 28.57
CA ALA A 46 11.79 -2.55 29.93
C ALA A 46 13.32 -2.37 29.96
N LYS A 47 14.05 -2.93 28.99
CA LYS A 47 15.51 -2.73 28.86
C LYS A 47 15.85 -1.28 28.50
N TYR A 48 15.04 -0.65 27.64
CA TYR A 48 15.20 0.77 27.31
C TYR A 48 15.01 1.67 28.52
N GLU A 49 14.01 1.41 29.36
CA GLU A 49 13.79 2.16 30.60
C GLU A 49 14.94 1.99 31.60
N GLN A 50 15.50 0.78 31.70
CA GLN A 50 16.67 0.51 32.54
C GLN A 50 17.94 1.21 32.00
N ALA A 51 18.10 1.29 30.69
CA ALA A 51 19.23 1.96 30.05
C ALA A 51 19.15 3.49 30.16
N CYS A 52 17.94 4.05 30.04
CA CYS A 52 17.67 5.48 30.17
C CYS A 52 16.26 5.68 30.70
N SER A 53 16.15 6.26 31.91
CA SER A 53 14.84 6.51 32.51
C SER A 53 14.01 7.47 31.64
N GLY A 54 12.74 7.12 31.44
CA GLY A 54 11.79 7.83 30.57
C GLY A 54 11.88 7.45 29.09
N ALA A 55 12.80 6.57 28.69
CA ALA A 55 12.91 6.13 27.31
C ALA A 55 11.66 5.36 26.85
N ALA A 56 11.10 4.51 27.70
CA ALA A 56 9.89 3.75 27.37
C ALA A 56 8.71 4.67 27.04
N ASN A 57 8.49 5.69 27.89
CA ASN A 57 7.43 6.68 27.69
C ASN A 57 7.65 7.48 26.40
N ARG A 58 8.89 7.85 26.07
CA ARG A 58 9.21 8.58 24.83
C ARG A 58 8.95 7.74 23.59
N ILE A 59 9.24 6.44 23.63
CA ILE A 59 8.96 5.50 22.52
C ILE A 59 7.45 5.35 22.32
N ILE A 60 6.69 5.13 23.40
CA ILE A 60 5.22 5.04 23.34
C ILE A 60 4.63 6.35 22.80
N ALA A 61 5.03 7.51 23.35
CA ALA A 61 4.54 8.81 22.91
C ALA A 61 4.89 9.09 21.43
N MET A 62 6.05 8.62 20.95
CA MET A 62 6.40 8.72 19.54
C MET A 62 5.49 7.85 18.66
N ALA A 63 5.20 6.62 19.08
CA ALA A 63 4.25 5.75 18.39
C ALA A 63 2.84 6.36 18.36
N GLU A 64 2.32 6.84 19.49
CA GLU A 64 1.02 7.52 19.57
C GLU A 64 0.94 8.74 18.64
N LYS A 65 2.01 9.54 18.58
CA LYS A 65 2.07 10.69 17.68
C LYS A 65 2.07 10.28 16.21
N GLN A 66 2.75 9.19 15.85
CA GLN A 66 2.75 8.64 14.49
C GLN A 66 1.35 8.12 14.12
N GLU A 67 0.69 7.41 15.03
CA GLU A 67 -0.70 6.95 14.85
C GLU A 67 -1.67 8.13 14.67
N ALA A 68 -1.60 9.14 15.55
CA ALA A 68 -2.43 10.34 15.46
C ALA A 68 -2.19 11.11 14.15
N HIS A 69 -0.93 11.21 13.71
CA HIS A 69 -0.60 11.82 12.43
C HIS A 69 -1.20 11.02 11.26
N ARG A 70 -1.09 9.69 11.28
CA ARG A 70 -1.67 8.81 10.26
C ARG A 70 -3.19 8.94 10.22
N HIS A 71 -3.87 8.92 11.36
CA HIS A 71 -5.31 9.14 11.43
C HIS A 71 -5.74 10.52 10.89
N THR A 72 -4.94 11.55 11.14
CA THR A 72 -5.20 12.90 10.62
C THR A 72 -5.05 12.94 9.09
N LEU A 73 -4.03 12.27 8.55
CA LEU A 73 -3.86 12.16 7.09
C LEU A 73 -4.99 11.34 6.46
N GLU A 74 -5.33 10.19 7.03
CA GLU A 74 -6.43 9.33 6.56
C GLU A 74 -7.75 10.12 6.52
N SER A 75 -8.11 10.80 7.61
CA SER A 75 -9.33 11.63 7.67
C SER A 75 -9.30 12.82 6.72
N THR A 76 -8.15 13.48 6.55
CA THR A 76 -7.98 14.58 5.59
C THR A 76 -8.10 14.10 4.15
N VAL A 77 -7.51 12.95 3.82
CA VAL A 77 -7.60 12.34 2.48
C VAL A 77 -9.04 11.92 2.19
N ILE A 78 -9.71 11.24 3.13
CA ILE A 78 -11.11 10.83 2.98
C ILE A 78 -12.01 12.05 2.78
N SER A 79 -11.89 13.06 3.65
CA SER A 79 -12.72 14.26 3.57
C SER A 79 -12.45 15.08 2.31
N SER A 80 -11.20 15.17 1.86
CA SER A 80 -10.83 15.84 0.61
C SER A 80 -11.39 15.08 -0.60
N ASN A 81 -11.32 13.76 -0.59
CA ASN A 81 -11.87 12.93 -1.66
C ASN A 81 -13.40 13.11 -1.77
N VAL A 82 -14.11 13.09 -0.65
CA VAL A 82 -15.57 13.34 -0.60
C VAL A 82 -15.92 14.74 -1.11
N LYS A 83 -15.15 15.76 -0.72
CA LYS A 83 -15.35 17.14 -1.20
C LYS A 83 -15.12 17.24 -2.71
N ASN A 84 -14.05 16.64 -3.22
CA ASN A 84 -13.73 16.66 -4.65
C ASN A 84 -14.79 15.92 -5.48
N GLU A 85 -15.28 14.78 -4.99
CA GLU A 85 -16.37 14.03 -5.63
C GLU A 85 -17.68 14.85 -5.67
N ARG A 86 -18.03 15.52 -4.57
CA ARG A 86 -19.21 16.39 -4.51
C ARG A 86 -19.11 17.58 -5.46
N LEU A 87 -17.94 18.22 -5.54
CA LEU A 87 -17.71 19.34 -6.46
C LEU A 87 -17.79 18.87 -7.92
N GLY A 88 -17.17 17.73 -8.25
CA GLY A 88 -17.26 17.13 -9.59
C GLY A 88 -18.70 16.84 -10.00
N MET A 89 -19.50 16.26 -9.10
CA MET A 89 -20.92 16.01 -9.34
C MET A 89 -21.71 17.32 -9.56
N HIS A 90 -21.39 18.39 -8.82
CA HIS A 90 -22.04 19.68 -9.00
C HIS A 90 -21.71 20.35 -10.34
N TYR A 91 -20.44 20.32 -10.76
CA TYR A 91 -20.03 20.83 -12.08
C TYR A 91 -20.66 20.03 -13.22
N ALA A 92 -20.75 18.70 -13.09
CA ALA A 92 -21.42 17.85 -14.07
C ALA A 92 -22.92 18.16 -14.15
N PHE A 93 -23.58 18.41 -13.01
CA PHE A 93 -24.98 18.82 -12.97
C PHE A 93 -25.20 20.17 -13.65
N MET A 94 -24.37 21.18 -13.33
CA MET A 94 -24.45 22.50 -13.96
C MET A 94 -24.22 22.44 -15.47
N LEU A 95 -23.18 21.73 -15.93
CA LEU A 95 -22.91 21.55 -17.35
C LEU A 95 -24.08 20.87 -18.08
N THR A 96 -24.64 19.82 -17.47
CA THR A 96 -25.81 19.12 -18.04
C THR A 96 -27.02 20.05 -18.10
N GLY A 97 -27.27 20.84 -17.06
CA GLY A 97 -28.37 21.81 -17.04
C GLY A 97 -28.26 22.86 -18.16
N VAL A 98 -27.06 23.39 -18.40
CA VAL A 98 -26.82 24.33 -19.50
C VAL A 98 -27.11 23.69 -20.87
N LEU A 99 -26.63 22.45 -21.09
CA LEU A 99 -26.90 21.71 -22.32
C LEU A 99 -28.40 21.41 -22.49
N MET A 100 -29.10 21.10 -21.40
CA MET A 100 -30.54 20.85 -21.41
C MET A 100 -31.34 22.10 -21.81
N ILE A 101 -30.96 23.28 -21.28
CA ILE A 101 -31.55 24.57 -21.66
C ILE A 101 -31.30 24.87 -23.14
N PHE A 102 -30.07 24.65 -23.63
CA PHE A 102 -29.74 24.83 -25.03
C PHE A 102 -30.53 23.89 -25.95
N GLY A 103 -30.69 22.63 -25.54
CA GLY A 103 -31.54 21.65 -26.22
C GLY A 103 -33.00 22.08 -26.27
N ALA A 104 -33.54 22.61 -25.17
CA ALA A 104 -34.90 23.13 -25.12
C ALA A 104 -35.10 24.31 -26.10
N ILE A 105 -34.15 25.25 -26.15
CA ILE A 105 -34.18 26.35 -27.14
C ILE A 105 -34.15 25.79 -28.57
N MET A 106 -33.35 24.75 -28.81
CA MET A 106 -33.23 24.12 -30.12
C MET A 106 -34.55 23.46 -30.59
N ILE A 107 -35.31 22.84 -29.67
CA ILE A 107 -36.66 22.32 -29.95
C ILE A 107 -37.57 23.46 -30.39
N LEU A 108 -37.56 24.58 -29.67
CA LEU A 108 -38.39 25.75 -30.00
C LEU A 108 -38.06 26.35 -31.38
N THR A 109 -36.83 26.18 -31.87
CA THR A 109 -36.42 26.59 -33.23
C THR A 109 -36.74 25.57 -34.33
N GLY A 110 -37.46 24.49 -34.02
CA GLY A 110 -37.93 23.50 -35.00
C GLY A 110 -36.95 22.36 -35.30
N LYS A 111 -35.85 22.24 -34.54
CA LYS A 111 -34.89 21.12 -34.64
C LYS A 111 -35.20 20.04 -33.60
N GLU A 112 -36.36 19.40 -33.77
CA GLU A 112 -36.96 18.52 -32.75
C GLU A 112 -36.09 17.28 -32.43
N THR A 113 -35.52 16.62 -33.44
CA THR A 113 -34.71 15.40 -33.24
C THR A 113 -33.47 15.66 -32.40
N ALA A 114 -32.69 16.69 -32.75
CA ALA A 114 -31.50 17.08 -32.00
C ALA A 114 -31.85 17.53 -30.57
N GLY A 115 -32.98 18.21 -30.40
CA GLY A 115 -33.49 18.63 -29.11
C GLY A 115 -33.88 17.47 -28.19
N TYR A 116 -34.57 16.44 -28.71
CA TYR A 116 -34.93 15.26 -27.91
C TYR A 116 -33.69 14.51 -27.41
N PHE A 117 -32.67 14.31 -28.26
CA PHE A 117 -31.40 13.70 -27.82
C PHE A 117 -30.74 14.53 -26.72
N ALA A 118 -30.72 15.86 -26.85
CA ALA A 118 -30.15 16.74 -25.83
C ALA A 118 -30.86 16.65 -24.46
N LEU A 119 -32.17 16.34 -24.42
CA LEU A 119 -32.92 16.19 -23.17
C LEU A 119 -32.78 14.79 -22.55
N PHE A 120 -32.90 13.73 -23.35
CA PHE A 120 -33.00 12.36 -22.81
C PHE A 120 -31.64 11.68 -22.61
N THR A 121 -30.66 11.93 -23.49
CA THR A 121 -29.33 11.28 -23.40
C THR A 121 -28.62 11.54 -22.07
N PRO A 122 -28.60 12.78 -21.53
CA PRO A 122 -27.92 13.04 -20.25
C PRO A 122 -28.56 12.32 -19.06
N VAL A 123 -29.90 12.21 -19.04
CA VAL A 123 -30.63 11.53 -17.96
C VAL A 123 -30.31 10.04 -17.93
N VAL A 124 -30.32 9.39 -19.09
CA VAL A 124 -29.96 7.97 -19.23
C VAL A 124 -28.50 7.75 -18.82
N PHE A 125 -27.60 8.60 -19.29
CA PHE A 125 -26.18 8.52 -18.96
C PHE A 125 -25.93 8.69 -17.45
N GLN A 126 -26.54 9.69 -16.80
CA GLN A 126 -26.39 9.91 -15.36
C GLN A 126 -26.99 8.78 -14.52
N GLY A 127 -28.19 8.30 -14.88
CA GLY A 127 -28.82 7.15 -14.21
C GLY A 127 -27.98 5.88 -14.33
N GLY A 128 -27.40 5.65 -15.52
CA GLY A 128 -26.46 4.56 -15.76
C GLY A 128 -25.18 4.69 -14.94
N ASN A 129 -24.59 5.88 -14.90
CA ASN A 129 -23.38 6.15 -14.11
C ASN A 129 -23.65 5.94 -12.61
N TYR A 130 -24.76 6.44 -12.08
CA TYR A 130 -25.14 6.23 -10.68
C TYR A 130 -25.30 4.73 -10.36
N LEU A 131 -25.97 3.96 -11.22
CA LEU A 131 -26.14 2.53 -11.02
C LEU A 131 -24.80 1.77 -11.09
N TYR A 132 -23.92 2.18 -12.00
CA TYR A 132 -22.57 1.64 -12.12
C TYR A 132 -21.72 1.92 -10.87
N HIS A 133 -21.74 3.15 -10.37
CA HIS A 133 -21.05 3.55 -9.14
C HIS A 133 -21.58 2.77 -7.92
N LYS A 134 -22.92 2.66 -7.77
CA LYS A 134 -23.56 1.87 -6.71
C LYS A 134 -23.17 0.39 -6.73
N LYS A 135 -22.88 -0.16 -7.91
CA LYS A 135 -22.42 -1.56 -8.06
C LYS A 135 -20.94 -1.73 -7.67
N ARG A 136 -20.08 -0.73 -7.92
CA ARG A 136 -18.66 -0.77 -7.52
C ARG A 136 -18.49 -0.67 -6.00
N GLU A 137 -19.26 0.18 -5.34
CA GLU A 137 -19.22 0.31 -3.87
C GLU A 137 -19.52 -1.02 -3.16
N ARG A 138 -20.43 -1.83 -3.71
CA ARG A 138 -20.76 -3.16 -3.17
C ARG A 138 -19.65 -4.19 -3.37
N LYS A 139 -18.93 -4.14 -4.50
CA LYS A 139 -17.80 -5.06 -4.75
C LYS A 139 -16.58 -4.72 -3.92
N VAL A 140 -16.32 -3.44 -3.67
CA VAL A 140 -15.20 -3.00 -2.82
C VAL A 140 -15.45 -3.37 -1.34
N SER A 141 -16.71 -3.36 -0.89
CA SER A 141 -17.07 -3.71 0.49
C SER A 141 -17.16 -5.22 0.78
N GLN A 142 -17.04 -6.08 -0.24
CA GLN A 142 -16.92 -7.52 -0.05
C GLN A 142 -15.48 -7.93 -0.36
N PRO A 143 -14.61 -8.12 0.64
CA PRO A 143 -13.30 -8.68 0.39
C PRO A 143 -13.49 -10.05 -0.25
N SER A 144 -12.85 -10.25 -1.40
CA SER A 144 -12.90 -11.48 -2.19
C SER A 144 -12.56 -12.67 -1.30
N LYS A 145 -13.53 -13.54 -1.07
CA LYS A 145 -13.37 -14.78 -0.28
C LYS A 145 -12.43 -15.81 -0.93
N ASP A 146 -11.80 -15.48 -2.07
CA ASP A 146 -10.96 -16.38 -2.85
C ASP A 146 -9.46 -16.33 -2.49
N GLU A 147 -8.98 -15.35 -1.71
CA GLU A 147 -7.56 -15.33 -1.29
C GLU A 147 -7.26 -16.15 -0.03
N SER A 148 -8.28 -16.76 0.60
CA SER A 148 -8.10 -17.63 1.77
C SER A 148 -7.88 -19.12 1.40
N GLN A 149 -7.80 -19.44 0.10
CA GLN A 149 -7.50 -20.78 -0.39
C GLN A 149 -6.43 -20.74 -1.48
N LYS A 150 -5.22 -20.30 -1.14
CA LYS A 150 -4.03 -20.66 -1.91
C LYS A 150 -2.79 -20.73 -1.03
#